data_AF-A0A1S6JC11-F1
#
_entry.id   AF-A0A1S6JC11-F1
#
_cell.length_a   1.000
_cell.length_b   1.000
_cell.length_c   1.000
_cell.angle_alpha   90.00
_cell.angle_beta   90.00
_cell.angle_gamma   90.00
#
_symmetry.space_group_name_H-M   'P 1'
#
loop_
_entity.id
_entity.type
_entity.pdbx_description
1 polymer ?
#
loop_
_entity_poly.entity_id
_entity_poly.type
_entity_poly.pdbx_seq_one_letter_code
_entity_poly.pdbx_strand_id
1 'polypeptide(L)'
;MRPRTWVLLLAAVFALLQLANVTGRDTPDTKNYLSYALSLGGGSKRGVAAATIEYVCASQASTARRNQSVHVVRFHRPDPTDRVTAECREREWRHVEPRLAAGQTGGHTVPYMEERFMRIFEARPGYPVFLVPFLTAFGVTWGLWAASVVIACAGGVLAFLILRTLSAPVPLASAGQALYYVLPCGTTAMRPMTEGLLMALTLAAVWGCALVLRAGRRRAGLALVAGSLLALFTVKHSQALFLGVCLAAAGALIALRRHRRGRPPGRDVLALAAVGLAGALVTMALARLLHYPSVSDSLQDLLTGHFARPDREDPWPEFWRLQGNFWMEWLRRQAWEPLFVAALGAGAWGALRRGGAVGGFVVAAAFTGILTQAGHPDIDIWGGRLIVLAWLLPVVGLPLLLGPLVRGRVALPAQGHAERARARS
;
A
#
# COMPACT_ATOMS: atom_id res chain seq x y z
N MET A 1 -20.19 -17.51 16.64
CA MET A 1 -19.85 -17.36 15.20
C MET A 1 -18.42 -17.82 14.93
N ARG A 2 -18.17 -18.51 13.81
CA ARG A 2 -16.82 -19.00 13.46
C ARG A 2 -15.91 -17.83 13.04
N PRO A 3 -14.58 -17.90 13.25
CA PRO A 3 -13.66 -16.81 12.90
C PRO A 3 -13.75 -16.39 11.41
N ARG A 4 -13.96 -17.36 10.52
CA ARG A 4 -14.15 -17.13 9.08
C ARG A 4 -15.37 -16.24 8.79
N THR A 5 -16.46 -16.41 9.53
CA THR A 5 -17.68 -15.62 9.37
C THR A 5 -17.41 -14.14 9.66
N TRP A 6 -16.66 -13.82 10.73
CA TRP A 6 -16.31 -12.44 11.05
C TRP A 6 -15.43 -11.78 10.01
N VAL A 7 -14.44 -12.52 9.49
CA VAL A 7 -13.55 -12.00 8.46
C VAL A 7 -14.30 -11.65 7.19
N LEU A 8 -15.18 -12.55 6.73
CA LEU A 8 -16.00 -12.34 5.55
C LEU A 8 -17.04 -11.23 5.77
N LEU A 9 -17.64 -11.18 6.96
CA LEU A 9 -18.61 -10.13 7.30
C LEU A 9 -17.96 -8.75 7.27
N LEU A 10 -16.78 -8.56 7.87
CA LEU A 10 -16.08 -7.27 7.85
C LEU A 10 -15.70 -6.86 6.42
N ALA A 11 -15.21 -7.80 5.62
CA ALA A 11 -14.89 -7.55 4.21
C ALA A 11 -16.15 -7.18 3.39
N ALA A 12 -17.26 -7.88 3.61
CA ALA A 12 -18.54 -7.61 2.95
C ALA A 12 -19.11 -6.23 3.36
N VAL A 13 -19.11 -5.91 4.66
CA VAL A 13 -19.53 -4.59 5.16
C VAL A 13 -18.66 -3.50 4.54
N PHE A 14 -17.34 -3.67 4.52
CA PHE A 14 -16.45 -2.72 3.86
C PHE A 14 -16.81 -2.54 2.38
N ALA A 15 -16.93 -3.64 1.62
CA ALA A 15 -17.28 -3.59 0.20
C ALA A 15 -18.63 -2.89 -0.06
N LEU A 16 -19.65 -3.18 0.76
CA LEU A 16 -20.95 -2.51 0.70
C LEU A 16 -20.83 -1.00 0.94
N LEU A 17 -20.07 -0.58 1.95
CA LEU A 17 -19.80 0.84 2.19
C LEU A 17 -19.05 1.49 1.01
N GLN A 18 -18.20 0.74 0.30
CA GLN A 18 -17.48 1.25 -0.87
C GLN A 18 -18.37 1.46 -2.11
N LEU A 19 -19.62 0.98 -2.12
CA LEU A 19 -20.61 1.29 -3.17
C LEU A 19 -21.03 2.77 -3.17
N ALA A 20 -20.84 3.47 -2.05
CA ALA A 20 -21.14 4.91 -1.97
C ALA A 20 -20.31 5.76 -2.95
N ASN A 21 -19.18 5.25 -3.46
CA ASN A 21 -18.26 5.98 -4.33
C ASN A 21 -17.74 5.15 -5.52
N VAL A 22 -18.60 4.41 -6.23
CA VAL A 22 -18.17 3.60 -7.41
C VAL A 22 -17.34 4.44 -8.40
N THR A 23 -17.75 5.68 -8.64
CA THR A 23 -17.01 6.71 -9.40
C THR A 23 -16.45 7.80 -8.47
N GLY A 24 -15.51 8.59 -8.98
CA GLY A 24 -14.90 9.69 -8.21
C GLY A 24 -13.73 9.24 -7.35
N ARG A 25 -12.98 8.24 -7.83
CA ARG A 25 -11.76 7.70 -7.19
C ARG A 25 -10.52 7.87 -8.05
N ASP A 26 -10.61 8.51 -9.20
CA ASP A 26 -9.47 8.77 -10.06
C ASP A 26 -8.35 9.50 -9.30
N THR A 27 -7.13 9.15 -9.67
CA THR A 27 -5.90 9.81 -9.22
C THR A 27 -5.10 10.24 -10.45
N PRO A 28 -4.09 11.11 -10.30
CA PRO A 28 -3.23 11.48 -11.42
C PRO A 28 -2.63 10.27 -12.16
N ASP A 29 -2.37 9.17 -11.44
CA ASP A 29 -1.76 7.96 -11.98
C ASP A 29 -2.76 7.02 -12.68
N THR A 30 -4.07 7.20 -12.43
CA THR A 30 -5.12 6.30 -12.94
C THR A 30 -5.13 6.22 -14.45
N LYS A 31 -4.88 7.34 -15.16
CA LYS A 31 -4.82 7.37 -16.63
C LYS A 31 -3.79 6.39 -17.18
N ASN A 32 -2.61 6.36 -16.57
CA ASN A 32 -1.51 5.51 -17.03
C ASN A 32 -1.82 4.03 -16.79
N TYR A 33 -2.27 3.66 -15.58
CA TYR A 33 -2.55 2.26 -15.28
C TYR A 33 -3.79 1.72 -16.02
N LEU A 34 -4.85 2.52 -16.15
CA LEU A 34 -6.05 2.13 -16.87
C LEU A 34 -5.76 1.98 -18.38
N SER A 35 -5.08 2.96 -19.00
CA SER A 35 -4.75 2.87 -20.43
C SER A 35 -3.79 1.72 -20.74
N TYR A 36 -2.85 1.42 -19.85
CA TYR A 36 -2.01 0.23 -19.95
C TYR A 36 -2.88 -1.03 -19.93
N ALA A 37 -3.71 -1.21 -18.90
CA ALA A 37 -4.54 -2.42 -18.76
C ALA A 37 -5.49 -2.62 -19.96
N LEU A 38 -6.10 -1.55 -20.47
CA LEU A 38 -6.97 -1.61 -21.65
C LEU A 38 -6.18 -1.93 -22.93
N SER A 39 -4.95 -1.44 -23.06
CA SER A 39 -4.08 -1.80 -24.20
C SER A 39 -3.64 -3.27 -24.15
N LEU A 40 -3.42 -3.84 -22.96
CA LEU A 40 -3.19 -5.28 -22.81
C LEU A 40 -4.40 -6.12 -23.25
N GLY A 41 -5.61 -5.56 -23.17
CA GLY A 41 -6.83 -6.16 -23.68
C GLY A 41 -7.00 -6.09 -25.21
N GLY A 42 -6.05 -5.51 -25.94
CA GLY A 42 -6.07 -5.44 -27.41
C GLY A 42 -6.85 -4.26 -28.01
N GLY A 43 -7.25 -3.27 -27.20
CA GLY A 43 -7.94 -2.07 -27.69
C GLY A 43 -7.05 -1.18 -28.58
N SER A 44 -7.64 -0.53 -29.58
CA SER A 44 -6.93 0.49 -30.37
C SER A 44 -6.53 1.68 -29.50
N LYS A 45 -5.38 2.34 -29.79
CA LYS A 45 -4.89 3.45 -28.96
C LYS A 45 -5.91 4.58 -28.78
N ARG A 46 -6.63 4.94 -29.84
CA ARG A 46 -7.72 5.92 -29.77
C ARG A 46 -8.90 5.42 -28.92
N GLY A 47 -9.29 4.15 -29.06
CA GLY A 47 -10.35 3.54 -28.25
C GLY A 47 -9.99 3.48 -26.76
N VAL A 48 -8.75 3.08 -26.46
CA VAL A 48 -8.19 3.09 -25.10
C VAL A 48 -8.18 4.49 -24.51
N ALA A 49 -7.75 5.49 -25.30
CA ALA A 49 -7.77 6.89 -24.89
C ALA A 49 -9.20 7.36 -24.58
N ALA A 50 -10.17 7.06 -25.45
CA ALA A 50 -11.56 7.42 -25.26
C ALA A 50 -12.15 6.84 -23.96
N ALA A 51 -11.98 5.53 -23.74
CA ALA A 51 -12.48 4.86 -22.54
C ALA A 51 -11.81 5.38 -21.25
N THR A 52 -10.51 5.66 -21.31
CA THR A 52 -9.77 6.22 -20.16
C THR A 52 -10.21 7.65 -19.86
N ILE A 53 -10.36 8.51 -20.88
CA ILE A 53 -10.84 9.89 -20.74
C ILE A 53 -12.27 9.89 -20.19
N GLU A 54 -13.14 9.03 -20.70
CA GLU A 54 -14.51 8.92 -20.22
C GLU A 54 -14.57 8.59 -18.73
N TYR A 55 -13.82 7.58 -18.28
CA TYR A 55 -13.77 7.23 -16.86
C TYR A 55 -13.27 8.38 -15.99
N VAL A 56 -12.15 9.02 -16.38
CA VAL A 56 -11.57 10.11 -15.59
C VAL A 56 -12.50 11.32 -15.54
N CYS A 57 -13.11 11.70 -16.66
CA CYS A 57 -14.04 12.83 -16.69
C CYS A 57 -15.32 12.55 -15.92
N ALA A 58 -15.88 11.33 -15.99
CA ALA A 58 -17.01 10.92 -15.15
C ALA A 58 -16.65 10.96 -13.66
N SER A 59 -15.42 10.56 -13.30
CA SER A 59 -14.90 10.59 -11.94
C SER A 59 -14.73 12.03 -11.42
N GLN A 60 -14.18 12.94 -12.23
CA GLN A 60 -14.08 14.37 -11.91
C GLN A 60 -15.46 15.02 -11.75
N ALA A 61 -16.40 14.75 -12.66
CA ALA A 61 -17.75 15.29 -12.60
C ALA A 61 -18.50 14.79 -11.35
N SER A 62 -18.37 13.49 -11.02
CA SER A 62 -18.93 12.91 -9.80
C SER A 62 -18.38 13.60 -8.53
N THR A 63 -17.07 13.85 -8.47
CA THR A 63 -16.45 14.58 -7.37
C THR A 63 -16.91 16.05 -7.32
N ALA A 64 -16.97 16.73 -8.46
CA ALA A 64 -17.44 18.11 -8.54
C ALA A 64 -18.88 18.26 -8.06
N ARG A 65 -19.77 17.34 -8.46
CA ARG A 65 -21.17 17.30 -8.01
C ARG A 65 -21.26 17.13 -6.49
N ARG A 66 -20.53 16.15 -5.92
CA ARG A 66 -20.52 15.93 -4.46
C ARG A 66 -19.98 17.15 -3.71
N ASN A 67 -18.86 17.71 -4.18
CA ASN A 67 -18.27 18.90 -3.56
C ASN A 67 -19.23 20.09 -3.63
N GLN A 68 -19.94 20.29 -4.74
CA GLN A 68 -20.93 21.36 -4.85
C GLN A 68 -22.10 21.14 -3.89
N SER A 69 -22.61 19.90 -3.76
CA SER A 69 -23.77 19.60 -2.91
C SER A 69 -23.57 19.95 -1.43
N VAL A 70 -22.33 20.03 -0.97
CA VAL A 70 -21.96 20.42 0.39
C VAL A 70 -21.21 21.75 0.44
N HIS A 71 -21.10 22.47 -0.69
CA HIS A 71 -20.38 23.73 -0.74
C HIS A 71 -21.21 24.84 -0.09
N VAL A 72 -20.73 25.38 1.03
CA VAL A 72 -21.43 26.37 1.87
C VAL A 72 -22.10 27.54 1.11
N VAL A 73 -21.46 28.03 0.04
CA VAL A 73 -22.00 29.15 -0.79
C VAL A 73 -22.67 28.70 -2.09
N ARG A 74 -22.35 27.52 -2.63
CA ARG A 74 -22.64 27.15 -4.03
C ARG A 74 -23.57 25.95 -4.18
N PHE A 75 -24.06 25.38 -3.08
CA PHE A 75 -24.91 24.18 -3.11
C PHE A 75 -26.23 24.35 -3.86
N HIS A 76 -26.75 25.58 -3.97
CA HIS A 76 -27.93 25.91 -4.77
C HIS A 76 -27.69 26.07 -6.28
N ARG A 77 -26.42 26.08 -6.73
CA ARG A 77 -26.12 26.26 -8.15
C ARG A 77 -26.59 25.05 -8.98
N PRO A 78 -26.80 25.22 -10.30
CA PRO A 78 -27.10 24.11 -11.20
C PRO A 78 -26.04 23.00 -11.13
N ASP A 79 -26.45 21.75 -11.35
CA ASP A 79 -25.56 20.58 -11.33
C ASP A 79 -24.36 20.79 -12.29
N PRO A 80 -23.10 20.69 -11.81
CA PRO A 80 -21.94 21.00 -12.63
C PRO A 80 -21.52 19.84 -13.54
N THR A 81 -22.20 18.69 -13.49
CA THR A 81 -21.75 17.42 -14.10
C THR A 81 -21.46 17.55 -15.59
N ASP A 82 -22.39 18.09 -16.37
CA ASP A 82 -22.23 18.19 -17.83
C ASP A 82 -21.10 19.13 -18.22
N ARG A 83 -21.05 20.29 -17.57
CA ARG A 83 -20.00 21.29 -17.78
C ARG A 83 -18.61 20.73 -17.47
N VAL A 84 -18.44 20.11 -16.30
CA VAL A 84 -17.16 19.52 -15.88
C VAL A 84 -16.75 18.37 -16.79
N THR A 85 -17.71 17.55 -17.24
CA THR A 85 -17.44 16.46 -18.18
C THR A 85 -16.97 17.00 -19.53
N ALA A 86 -17.64 18.01 -20.07
CA ALA A 86 -17.29 18.64 -21.35
C ALA A 86 -15.91 19.31 -21.28
N GLU A 87 -15.68 20.17 -20.29
CA GLU A 87 -14.39 20.85 -20.06
C GLU A 87 -13.24 19.84 -19.89
N CYS A 88 -13.48 18.74 -19.16
CA CYS A 88 -12.51 17.67 -19.00
C CYS A 88 -12.21 16.97 -20.33
N ARG A 89 -13.24 16.54 -21.08
CA ARG A 89 -13.05 15.85 -22.37
C ARG A 89 -12.28 16.72 -23.35
N GLU A 90 -12.64 18.00 -23.47
CA GLU A 90 -11.96 18.94 -24.34
C GLU A 90 -10.47 19.07 -23.97
N ARG A 91 -10.18 19.25 -22.68
CA ARG A 91 -8.81 19.37 -22.17
C ARG A 91 -7.97 18.12 -22.44
N GLU A 92 -8.51 16.93 -22.16
CA GLU A 92 -7.79 15.67 -22.35
C GLU A 92 -7.55 15.37 -23.84
N TRP A 93 -8.55 15.56 -24.69
CA TRP A 93 -8.41 15.34 -26.14
C TRP A 93 -7.46 16.34 -26.79
N ARG A 94 -7.47 17.61 -26.35
CA ARG A 94 -6.50 18.62 -26.82
C ARG A 94 -5.05 18.17 -26.59
N HIS A 95 -4.80 17.38 -25.55
CA HIS A 95 -3.48 16.86 -25.24
C HIS A 95 -3.12 15.58 -26.01
N VAL A 96 -4.07 14.64 -26.12
CA VAL A 96 -3.82 13.31 -26.67
C VAL A 96 -3.91 13.28 -28.20
N GLU A 97 -4.89 13.98 -28.78
CA GLU A 97 -5.21 13.91 -30.21
C GLU A 97 -4.02 14.28 -31.11
N PRO A 98 -3.29 15.40 -30.87
CA PRO A 98 -2.16 15.76 -31.74
C PRO A 98 -1.04 14.72 -31.69
N ARG A 99 -0.83 14.08 -30.54
CA ARG A 99 0.21 13.05 -30.36
C ARG A 99 -0.14 11.75 -31.06
N LEU A 100 -1.40 11.33 -30.98
CA LEU A 100 -1.89 10.19 -31.75
C LEU A 100 -1.83 10.46 -33.26
N ALA A 101 -2.21 11.66 -33.71
CA ALA A 101 -2.11 12.07 -35.10
C ALA A 101 -0.65 12.11 -35.60
N ALA A 102 0.30 12.47 -34.72
CA ALA A 102 1.74 12.40 -34.98
C ALA A 102 2.32 10.97 -34.92
N GLY A 103 1.48 9.93 -34.79
CA GLY A 103 1.92 8.53 -34.80
C GLY A 103 2.51 8.02 -33.47
N GLN A 104 2.32 8.74 -32.36
CA GLN A 104 2.82 8.30 -31.04
C GLN A 104 1.94 7.19 -30.45
N THR A 105 2.01 6.00 -31.05
CA THR A 105 1.24 4.81 -30.66
C THR A 105 2.09 3.71 -30.01
N GLY A 106 3.36 3.98 -29.71
CA GLY A 106 4.27 3.05 -29.04
C GLY A 106 3.86 2.73 -27.59
N GLY A 107 4.35 1.62 -27.05
CA GLY A 107 4.10 1.19 -25.66
C GLY A 107 2.66 0.77 -25.37
N HIS A 108 2.29 0.63 -24.10
CA HIS A 108 0.94 0.28 -23.66
C HIS A 108 0.14 1.48 -23.13
N THR A 109 0.77 2.48 -22.57
CA THR A 109 0.14 3.73 -22.14
C THR A 109 -0.28 4.60 -23.32
N VAL A 110 -1.31 5.41 -23.12
CA VAL A 110 -1.71 6.47 -24.05
C VAL A 110 -0.85 7.71 -23.77
N PRO A 111 -0.46 8.52 -24.78
CA PRO A 111 0.42 9.67 -24.63
C PRO A 111 -0.23 10.86 -23.90
N TYR A 112 -0.56 10.68 -22.63
CA TYR A 112 -1.10 11.70 -21.72
C TYR A 112 -0.04 12.63 -21.14
N MET A 113 1.23 12.23 -21.22
CA MET A 113 2.37 12.89 -20.57
C MET A 113 3.63 12.71 -21.43
N GLU A 114 4.72 13.32 -21.02
CA GLU A 114 6.03 13.13 -21.67
C GLU A 114 6.51 11.69 -21.62
N GLU A 115 7.28 11.28 -22.63
CA GLU A 115 7.74 9.90 -22.82
C GLU A 115 8.60 9.38 -21.66
N ARG A 116 9.46 10.23 -21.08
CA ARG A 116 10.25 9.88 -19.90
C ARG A 116 9.38 9.54 -18.70
N PHE A 117 8.30 10.29 -18.49
CA PHE A 117 7.34 10.02 -17.42
C PHE A 117 6.57 8.73 -17.67
N MET A 118 6.10 8.50 -18.91
CA MET A 118 5.36 7.29 -19.26
C MET A 118 6.18 6.01 -19.06
N ARG A 119 7.49 6.03 -19.36
CA ARG A 119 8.40 4.89 -19.12
C ARG A 119 8.41 4.40 -17.67
N ILE A 120 8.13 5.27 -16.70
CA ILE A 120 8.01 4.90 -15.28
C ILE A 120 6.82 3.95 -15.05
N PHE A 121 5.72 4.15 -15.77
CA PHE A 121 4.52 3.31 -15.67
C PHE A 121 4.64 2.04 -16.53
N GLU A 122 5.28 2.13 -17.70
CA GLU A 122 5.54 0.98 -18.58
C GLU A 122 6.39 -0.10 -17.89
N ALA A 123 7.35 0.32 -17.05
CA ALA A 123 8.19 -0.57 -16.25
C ALA A 123 7.44 -1.31 -15.11
N ARG A 124 6.12 -1.10 -14.98
CA ARG A 124 5.30 -1.59 -13.85
C ARG A 124 4.05 -2.35 -14.33
N PRO A 125 4.20 -3.48 -15.03
CA PRO A 125 3.07 -4.21 -15.61
C PRO A 125 2.16 -4.89 -14.58
N GLY A 126 2.64 -5.11 -13.35
CA GLY A 126 1.96 -5.98 -12.38
C GLY A 126 0.55 -5.53 -12.00
N TYR A 127 0.34 -4.23 -11.79
CA TYR A 127 -1.00 -3.70 -11.48
C TYR A 127 -1.91 -3.66 -12.72
N PRO A 128 -1.47 -3.16 -13.90
CA PRO A 128 -2.23 -3.30 -15.15
C PRO A 128 -2.67 -4.74 -15.45
N VAL A 129 -1.77 -5.72 -15.35
CA VAL A 129 -2.09 -7.14 -15.57
C VAL A 129 -3.14 -7.64 -14.57
N PHE A 130 -3.04 -7.22 -13.30
CA PHE A 130 -4.06 -7.54 -12.30
C PHE A 130 -5.44 -6.95 -12.65
N LEU A 131 -5.50 -5.77 -13.29
CA LEU A 131 -6.75 -5.12 -13.67
C LEU A 131 -7.46 -5.81 -14.85
N VAL A 132 -6.72 -6.35 -15.83
CA VAL A 132 -7.26 -6.93 -17.07
C VAL A 132 -8.50 -7.83 -16.86
N PRO A 133 -8.49 -8.87 -16.00
CA PRO A 133 -9.66 -9.74 -15.83
C PRO A 133 -10.89 -8.99 -15.32
N PHE A 134 -10.73 -7.98 -14.47
CA PHE A 134 -11.84 -7.20 -13.93
C PHE A 134 -12.41 -6.24 -14.96
N LEU A 135 -11.54 -5.56 -15.72
CA LEU A 135 -11.98 -4.65 -16.79
C LEU A 135 -12.69 -5.42 -17.90
N THR A 136 -12.22 -6.63 -18.21
CA THR A 136 -12.82 -7.50 -19.22
C THR A 136 -14.21 -8.00 -18.77
N ALA A 137 -14.34 -8.41 -17.50
CA ALA A 137 -15.60 -8.99 -17.01
C ALA A 137 -16.67 -7.94 -16.66
N PHE A 138 -16.28 -6.75 -16.18
CA PHE A 138 -17.21 -5.77 -15.60
C PHE A 138 -17.17 -4.39 -16.29
N GLY A 139 -16.34 -4.21 -17.32
CA GLY A 139 -16.09 -2.90 -17.92
C GLY A 139 -15.21 -2.00 -17.04
N VAL A 140 -14.94 -0.78 -17.50
CA VAL A 140 -13.95 0.11 -16.86
C VAL A 140 -14.33 0.50 -15.42
N THR A 141 -15.52 1.08 -15.24
CA THR A 141 -15.94 1.65 -13.95
C THR A 141 -16.08 0.57 -12.87
N TRP A 142 -16.86 -0.47 -13.15
CA TRP A 142 -17.09 -1.56 -12.20
C TRP A 142 -15.89 -2.50 -12.07
N GLY A 143 -15.10 -2.67 -13.13
CA GLY A 143 -13.86 -3.45 -13.11
C GLY A 143 -12.81 -2.82 -12.20
N LEU A 144 -12.56 -1.51 -12.32
CA LEU A 144 -11.66 -0.80 -11.41
C LEU A 144 -12.16 -0.86 -9.96
N TRP A 145 -13.45 -0.63 -9.75
CA TRP A 145 -14.06 -0.73 -8.42
C TRP A 145 -13.88 -2.13 -7.81
N ALA A 146 -14.22 -3.18 -8.56
CA ALA A 146 -14.14 -4.56 -8.08
C ALA A 146 -12.68 -4.97 -7.79
N ALA A 147 -11.75 -4.63 -8.68
CA ALA A 147 -10.33 -4.87 -8.50
C ALA A 147 -9.80 -4.23 -7.20
N SER A 148 -10.16 -2.96 -6.96
CA SER A 148 -9.80 -2.22 -5.75
C SER A 148 -10.43 -2.81 -4.49
N VAL A 149 -11.70 -3.25 -4.53
CA VAL A 149 -12.34 -3.96 -3.40
C VAL A 149 -11.61 -5.25 -3.09
N VAL A 150 -11.28 -6.06 -4.10
CA VAL A 150 -10.55 -7.33 -3.91
C VAL A 150 -9.20 -7.08 -3.24
N ILE A 151 -8.45 -6.10 -3.72
CA ILE A 151 -7.15 -5.71 -3.14
C ILE A 151 -7.31 -5.27 -1.69
N ALA A 152 -8.23 -4.34 -1.41
CA ALA A 152 -8.45 -3.83 -0.07
C ALA A 152 -8.89 -4.95 0.90
N CYS A 153 -9.84 -5.78 0.49
CA CYS A 153 -10.28 -6.94 1.25
C CYS A 153 -9.13 -7.91 1.54
N ALA A 154 -8.29 -8.21 0.55
CA ALA A 154 -7.11 -9.05 0.71
C ALA A 154 -6.13 -8.47 1.76
N GLY A 155 -5.89 -7.16 1.74
CA GLY A 155 -5.07 -6.49 2.75
C GLY A 155 -5.61 -6.66 4.18
N GLY A 156 -6.91 -6.46 4.39
CA GLY A 156 -7.55 -6.68 5.69
C GLY A 156 -7.50 -8.14 6.15
N VAL A 157 -7.71 -9.10 5.24
CA VAL A 157 -7.58 -10.54 5.52
C VAL A 157 -6.15 -10.90 5.90
N LEU A 158 -5.15 -10.36 5.21
CA LEU A 158 -3.74 -10.59 5.55
C LEU A 158 -3.38 -10.03 6.93
N ALA A 159 -3.88 -8.86 7.31
CA ALA A 159 -3.73 -8.33 8.66
C ALA A 159 -4.30 -9.29 9.73
N PHE A 160 -5.51 -9.83 9.48
CA PHE A 160 -6.11 -10.85 10.33
C PHE A 160 -5.22 -12.11 10.43
N LEU A 161 -4.72 -12.62 9.29
CA LEU A 161 -3.89 -13.83 9.24
C LEU A 161 -2.56 -13.65 9.96
N ILE A 162 -1.91 -12.50 9.84
CA ILE A 162 -0.70 -12.16 10.60
C ILE A 162 -1.01 -12.23 12.10
N LEU A 163 -2.06 -11.53 12.55
CA LEU A 163 -2.44 -11.51 13.97
C LEU A 163 -2.80 -12.89 14.51
N ARG A 164 -3.50 -13.72 13.72
CA ARG A 164 -3.79 -15.12 14.08
C ARG A 164 -2.52 -15.98 14.14
N THR A 165 -1.57 -15.77 13.24
CA THR A 165 -0.26 -16.45 13.26
C THR A 165 0.58 -16.04 14.48
N LEU A 166 0.35 -14.82 15.00
CA LEU A 166 0.91 -14.34 16.26
C LEU A 166 0.12 -14.77 17.51
N SER A 167 -0.88 -15.65 17.35
CA SER A 167 -1.76 -16.14 18.41
C SER A 167 -2.60 -15.05 19.10
N ALA A 168 -2.90 -13.96 18.39
CA ALA A 168 -3.89 -12.99 18.85
C ALA A 168 -5.29 -13.64 18.84
N PRO A 169 -6.12 -13.44 19.88
CA PRO A 169 -7.48 -13.95 19.91
C PRO A 169 -8.31 -13.32 18.78
N VAL A 170 -9.36 -14.02 18.36
CA VAL A 170 -10.18 -13.64 17.19
C VAL A 170 -10.68 -12.19 17.25
N PRO A 171 -11.18 -11.66 18.38
CA PRO A 171 -11.62 -10.27 18.43
C PRO A 171 -10.51 -9.26 18.12
N LEU A 172 -9.28 -9.51 18.58
CA LEU A 172 -8.14 -8.63 18.30
C LEU A 172 -7.64 -8.80 16.86
N ALA A 173 -7.66 -10.01 16.32
CA ALA A 173 -7.36 -10.22 14.91
C ALA A 173 -8.38 -9.50 14.00
N SER A 174 -9.68 -9.58 14.34
CA SER A 174 -10.75 -8.85 13.65
C SER A 174 -10.62 -7.34 13.82
N ALA A 175 -10.17 -6.86 14.98
CA ALA A 175 -9.88 -5.45 15.19
C ALA A 175 -8.75 -4.95 14.27
N GLY A 176 -7.71 -5.74 14.04
CA GLY A 176 -6.68 -5.40 13.05
C GLY A 176 -7.21 -5.32 11.62
N GLN A 177 -8.07 -6.26 11.22
CA GLN A 177 -8.76 -6.18 9.92
C GLN A 177 -9.62 -4.91 9.80
N ALA A 178 -10.41 -4.59 10.83
CA ALA A 178 -11.23 -3.39 10.86
C ALA A 178 -10.37 -2.10 10.81
N LEU A 179 -9.26 -2.06 11.57
CA LEU A 179 -8.29 -0.97 11.52
C LEU A 179 -7.70 -0.80 10.11
N TYR A 180 -7.39 -1.89 9.40
CA TYR A 180 -6.92 -1.79 8.02
C TYR A 180 -7.95 -1.08 7.12
N TYR A 181 -9.24 -1.39 7.29
CA TYR A 181 -10.30 -0.78 6.48
C TYR A 181 -10.60 0.68 6.83
N VAL A 182 -10.50 1.06 8.10
CA VAL A 182 -10.88 2.41 8.58
C VAL A 182 -9.73 3.40 8.54
N LEU A 183 -8.49 2.94 8.76
CA LEU A 183 -7.31 3.79 8.63
C LEU A 183 -7.03 4.13 7.15
N PRO A 184 -6.13 5.09 6.85
CA PRO A 184 -5.80 5.49 5.49
C PRO A 184 -5.39 4.34 4.54
N CYS A 185 -5.02 3.17 5.06
CA CYS A 185 -4.79 1.96 4.29
C CYS A 185 -5.99 1.58 3.42
N GLY A 186 -7.20 1.51 3.99
CA GLY A 186 -8.41 1.06 3.29
C GLY A 186 -8.84 2.03 2.19
N THR A 187 -8.84 3.33 2.50
CA THR A 187 -9.18 4.37 1.52
C THR A 187 -8.15 4.47 0.40
N THR A 188 -6.86 4.32 0.71
CA THR A 188 -5.80 4.31 -0.30
C THR A 188 -5.85 3.06 -1.17
N ALA A 189 -6.13 1.88 -0.60
CA ALA A 189 -6.27 0.64 -1.34
C ALA A 189 -7.44 0.67 -2.34
N MET A 190 -8.46 1.48 -2.06
CA MET A 190 -9.61 1.67 -2.94
C MET A 190 -9.36 2.57 -4.15
N ARG A 191 -8.26 3.31 -4.17
CA ARG A 191 -7.92 4.15 -5.32
C ARG A 191 -7.31 3.28 -6.43
N PRO A 192 -7.63 3.52 -7.72
CA PRO A 192 -7.16 2.72 -8.85
C PRO A 192 -5.71 3.06 -9.19
N MET A 193 -4.80 2.59 -8.32
CA MET A 193 -3.35 2.73 -8.41
C MET A 193 -2.64 1.59 -7.64
N THR A 194 -1.31 1.54 -7.75
CA THR A 194 -0.48 0.43 -7.26
C THR A 194 -0.47 0.25 -5.74
N GLU A 195 -0.79 1.30 -4.98
CA GLU A 195 -0.57 1.42 -3.54
C GLU A 195 -1.34 0.34 -2.76
N GLY A 196 -2.57 0.03 -3.17
CA GLY A 196 -3.35 -1.06 -2.56
C GLY A 196 -2.67 -2.42 -2.71
N LEU A 197 -2.31 -2.78 -3.95
CA LEU A 197 -1.69 -4.06 -4.27
C LEU A 197 -0.32 -4.19 -3.59
N LEU A 198 0.43 -3.09 -3.57
CA LEU A 198 1.69 -2.98 -2.85
C LEU A 198 1.53 -3.25 -1.34
N MET A 199 0.49 -2.69 -0.69
CA MET A 199 0.25 -2.93 0.73
C MET A 199 -0.12 -4.39 0.99
N ALA A 200 -0.94 -4.99 0.13
CA ALA A 200 -1.29 -6.40 0.21
C ALA A 200 -0.05 -7.30 0.06
N LEU A 201 0.83 -7.04 -0.91
CA LEU A 201 2.06 -7.81 -1.11
C LEU A 201 3.05 -7.64 0.06
N THR A 202 3.13 -6.44 0.63
CA THR A 202 3.93 -6.15 1.83
C THR A 202 3.42 -6.93 3.03
N LEU A 203 2.10 -6.93 3.27
CA LEU A 203 1.49 -7.74 4.32
C LEU A 203 1.66 -9.24 4.07
N ALA A 204 1.61 -9.70 2.82
CA ALA A 204 1.90 -11.09 2.49
C ALA A 204 3.36 -11.47 2.84
N ALA A 205 4.34 -10.61 2.58
CA ALA A 205 5.72 -10.83 3.01
C ALA A 205 5.85 -10.88 4.54
N VAL A 206 5.18 -9.96 5.26
CA VAL A 206 5.14 -9.99 6.73
C VAL A 206 4.47 -11.26 7.26
N TRP A 207 3.41 -11.73 6.61
CA TRP A 207 2.78 -13.00 6.94
C TRP A 207 3.73 -14.17 6.69
N GLY A 208 4.48 -14.15 5.59
CA GLY A 208 5.55 -15.11 5.34
C GLY A 208 6.59 -15.15 6.47
N CYS A 209 7.03 -13.98 6.94
CA CYS A 209 7.91 -13.88 8.11
C CYS A 209 7.28 -14.51 9.37
N ALA A 210 5.98 -14.27 9.61
CA ALA A 210 5.25 -14.86 10.73
C ALA A 210 5.12 -16.39 10.60
N LEU A 211 4.88 -16.90 9.39
CA LEU A 211 4.81 -18.35 9.11
C LEU A 211 6.14 -19.05 9.40
N VAL A 212 7.26 -18.44 9.01
CA VAL A 212 8.60 -18.96 9.32
C VAL A 212 8.83 -18.95 10.84
N LEU A 213 8.64 -17.80 11.49
CA LEU A 213 9.13 -17.57 12.86
C LEU A 213 8.19 -18.04 13.98
N ARG A 214 6.91 -18.29 13.68
CA ARG A 214 5.89 -18.61 14.69
C ARG A 214 5.10 -19.87 14.37
N ALA A 215 4.78 -20.13 13.11
CA ALA A 215 4.03 -21.31 12.71
C ALA A 215 4.93 -22.52 12.37
N GLY A 216 6.26 -22.36 12.35
CA GLY A 216 7.20 -23.43 11.97
C GLY A 216 7.14 -23.82 10.48
N ARG A 217 6.45 -23.03 9.64
CA ARG A 217 6.24 -23.32 8.22
C ARG A 217 7.30 -22.65 7.35
N ARG A 218 8.57 -23.04 7.55
CA ARG A 218 9.72 -22.37 6.95
C ARG A 218 9.64 -22.26 5.41
N ARG A 219 9.43 -23.36 4.70
CA ARG A 219 9.41 -23.36 3.21
C ARG A 219 8.32 -22.45 2.66
N ALA A 220 7.09 -22.61 3.14
CA ALA A 220 5.95 -21.80 2.71
C ALA A 220 6.16 -20.31 3.03
N GLY A 221 6.69 -19.99 4.22
CA GLY A 221 6.94 -18.61 4.61
C GLY A 221 8.05 -17.94 3.78
N LEU A 222 9.16 -18.64 3.50
CA LEU A 222 10.23 -18.10 2.64
C LEU A 222 9.77 -17.94 1.18
N ALA A 223 9.03 -18.91 0.65
CA ALA A 223 8.45 -18.83 -0.68
C ALA A 223 7.48 -17.64 -0.81
N LEU A 224 6.67 -17.39 0.24
CA LEU A 224 5.76 -16.26 0.26
C LEU A 224 6.51 -14.92 0.31
N VAL A 225 7.58 -14.79 1.11
CA VAL A 225 8.41 -13.57 1.13
C VAL A 225 9.07 -13.33 -0.23
N ALA A 226 9.70 -14.35 -0.81
CA ALA A 226 10.35 -14.24 -2.11
C ALA A 226 9.35 -13.92 -3.23
N GLY A 227 8.21 -14.61 -3.26
CA GLY A 227 7.13 -14.36 -4.21
C GLY A 227 6.55 -12.95 -4.08
N SER A 228 6.35 -12.45 -2.85
CA SER A 228 5.92 -11.07 -2.61
C SER A 228 6.93 -10.05 -3.12
N LEU A 229 8.24 -10.26 -2.94
CA LEU A 229 9.27 -9.36 -3.44
C LEU A 229 9.33 -9.35 -4.98
N LEU A 230 9.21 -10.52 -5.61
CA LEU A 230 9.13 -10.63 -7.08
C LEU A 230 7.86 -9.99 -7.64
N ALA A 231 6.70 -10.18 -6.99
CA ALA A 231 5.47 -9.52 -7.39
C ALA A 231 5.54 -7.99 -7.17
N LEU A 232 6.15 -7.53 -6.08
CA LEU A 232 6.40 -6.10 -5.85
C LEU A 232 7.31 -5.52 -6.92
N PHE A 233 8.27 -6.29 -7.46
CA PHE A 233 9.13 -5.84 -8.54
C PHE A 233 8.31 -5.42 -9.77
N THR A 234 7.31 -6.23 -10.15
CA THR A 234 6.45 -5.94 -11.31
C THR A 234 5.43 -4.83 -11.05
N VAL A 235 5.07 -4.58 -9.79
CA VAL A 235 4.13 -3.51 -9.40
C VAL A 235 4.83 -2.17 -9.19
N LYS A 236 5.94 -2.16 -8.43
CA LYS A 236 6.75 -0.98 -8.11
C LYS A 236 8.12 -1.45 -7.59
N HIS A 237 9.10 -1.59 -8.48
CA HIS A 237 10.43 -2.13 -8.16
C HIS A 237 11.17 -1.40 -7.01
N SER A 238 11.02 -0.08 -6.85
CA SER A 238 11.59 0.64 -5.71
C SER A 238 11.09 0.12 -4.35
N GLN A 239 9.88 -0.44 -4.31
CA GLN A 239 9.24 -0.94 -3.10
C GLN A 239 9.67 -2.36 -2.79
N ALA A 240 9.92 -3.18 -3.82
CA ALA A 240 10.62 -4.45 -3.66
C ALA A 240 12.02 -4.23 -3.06
N LEU A 241 12.76 -3.22 -3.56
CA LEU A 241 14.06 -2.85 -3.03
C LEU A 241 13.98 -2.40 -1.56
N PHE A 242 13.13 -1.43 -1.24
CA PHE A 242 12.99 -0.92 0.11
C PHE A 242 12.57 -2.00 1.09
N LEU A 243 11.57 -2.83 0.73
CA LEU A 243 11.15 -3.93 1.59
C LEU A 243 12.27 -4.96 1.77
N GLY A 244 12.97 -5.35 0.71
CA GLY A 244 14.09 -6.28 0.77
C GLY A 244 15.19 -5.81 1.73
N VAL A 245 15.61 -4.54 1.61
CA VAL A 245 16.60 -3.90 2.50
C VAL A 245 16.10 -3.85 3.93
N CYS A 246 14.85 -3.44 4.17
CA CYS A 246 14.26 -3.39 5.50
C CYS A 246 14.18 -4.77 6.16
N LEU A 247 13.78 -5.82 5.43
CA LEU A 247 13.74 -7.19 5.94
C LEU A 247 15.15 -7.70 6.25
N ALA A 248 16.14 -7.44 5.38
CA ALA A 248 17.54 -7.80 5.61
C ALA A 248 18.09 -7.13 6.87
N ALA A 249 17.89 -5.81 7.01
CA ALA A 249 18.31 -5.04 8.18
C ALA A 249 17.63 -5.53 9.46
N ALA A 250 16.32 -5.79 9.44
CA ALA A 250 15.60 -6.33 10.60
C ALA A 250 16.17 -7.68 11.03
N GLY A 251 16.38 -8.60 10.08
CA GLY A 251 16.95 -9.91 10.37
C GLY A 251 18.37 -9.82 10.96
N ALA A 252 19.23 -8.97 10.38
CA ALA A 252 20.59 -8.73 10.88
C ALA A 252 20.58 -8.14 12.30
N LEU A 253 19.75 -7.11 12.56
CA LEU A 253 19.63 -6.48 13.88
C LEU A 253 19.09 -7.44 14.94
N ILE A 254 18.11 -8.29 14.59
CA ILE A 254 17.58 -9.32 15.49
C ILE A 254 18.65 -10.37 15.80
N ALA A 255 19.38 -10.84 14.78
CA ALA A 255 20.47 -11.80 14.93
C ALA A 255 21.59 -11.26 15.83
N LEU A 256 22.03 -10.02 15.58
CA LEU A 256 23.04 -9.32 16.37
C LEU A 256 22.59 -9.14 17.82
N ARG A 257 21.34 -8.73 18.05
CA ARG A 257 20.77 -8.57 19.40
C ARG A 257 20.72 -9.90 20.17
N ARG A 258 20.44 -11.01 19.49
CA ARG A 258 20.47 -12.36 20.09
C ARG A 258 21.89 -12.77 20.45
N HIS A 259 22.83 -12.57 19.53
CA HIS A 259 24.23 -12.89 19.73
C HIS A 259 24.82 -12.12 20.93
N ARG A 260 24.56 -10.80 21.03
CA ARG A 260 24.95 -9.97 22.18
C ARG A 260 24.32 -10.39 23.51
N ARG A 261 23.26 -11.21 23.50
CA ARG A 261 22.61 -11.78 24.68
C ARG A 261 23.02 -13.25 24.93
N GLY A 262 24.09 -13.72 24.30
CA GLY A 262 24.57 -15.10 24.42
C GLY A 262 23.64 -16.14 23.80
N ARG A 263 22.73 -15.73 22.90
CA ARG A 263 21.77 -16.64 22.23
C ARG A 263 22.18 -16.85 20.77
N PRO A 264 21.91 -18.03 20.19
CA PRO A 264 22.14 -18.24 18.77
C PRO A 264 21.33 -17.24 17.93
N PRO A 265 21.87 -16.75 16.79
CA PRO A 265 21.21 -15.75 15.94
C PRO A 265 19.85 -16.25 15.42
N GLY A 266 19.72 -17.57 15.24
CA GLY A 266 18.52 -18.25 14.78
C GLY A 266 18.51 -18.38 13.26
N ARG A 267 18.60 -19.62 12.77
CA ARG A 267 18.71 -19.95 11.34
C ARG A 267 17.59 -19.33 10.50
N ASP A 268 16.38 -19.29 11.05
CA ASP A 268 15.21 -18.77 10.36
C ASP A 268 15.21 -17.24 10.22
N VAL A 269 15.78 -16.52 11.19
CA VAL A 269 15.95 -15.06 11.11
C VAL A 269 16.99 -14.72 10.04
N LEU A 270 18.11 -15.47 10.02
CA LEU A 270 19.14 -15.31 9.00
C LEU A 270 18.62 -15.68 7.60
N ALA A 271 17.78 -16.71 7.47
CA ALA A 271 17.18 -17.08 6.19
C ALA A 271 16.27 -15.96 5.65
N LEU A 272 15.45 -15.34 6.51
CA LEU A 272 14.65 -14.18 6.12
C LEU A 272 15.53 -12.97 5.74
N ALA A 273 16.62 -12.74 6.48
CA ALA A 273 17.57 -11.69 6.15
C ALA A 273 18.20 -11.91 4.77
N ALA A 274 18.62 -13.14 4.48
CA ALA A 274 19.21 -13.54 3.21
C ALA A 274 18.22 -13.40 2.05
N VAL A 275 16.95 -13.81 2.23
CA VAL A 275 15.91 -13.61 1.20
C VAL A 275 15.63 -12.13 0.95
N GLY A 276 15.57 -11.31 2.02
CA GLY A 276 15.43 -9.85 1.88
C GLY A 276 16.59 -9.23 1.10
N LEU A 277 17.82 -9.59 1.44
CA LEU A 277 19.03 -9.11 0.75
C LEU A 277 19.07 -9.58 -0.71
N ALA A 278 18.80 -10.86 -0.96
CA ALA A 278 18.72 -11.41 -2.31
C ALA A 278 17.65 -10.71 -3.14
N GLY A 279 16.46 -10.46 -2.57
CA GLY A 279 15.40 -9.72 -3.24
C GLY A 279 15.79 -8.29 -3.60
N ALA A 280 16.51 -7.58 -2.72
CA ALA A 280 17.06 -6.25 -3.00
C ALA A 280 18.07 -6.28 -4.15
N LEU A 281 19.03 -7.22 -4.11
CA LEU A 281 20.06 -7.37 -5.15
C LEU A 281 19.47 -7.77 -6.50
N VAL A 282 18.54 -8.74 -6.50
CA VAL A 282 17.82 -9.17 -7.71
C VAL A 282 17.01 -8.01 -8.29
N THR A 283 16.35 -7.21 -7.45
CA THR A 283 15.62 -6.02 -7.90
C THR A 283 16.55 -5.03 -8.61
N MET A 284 17.72 -4.74 -8.03
CA MET A 284 18.70 -3.84 -8.67
C MET A 284 19.24 -4.43 -9.98
N ALA A 285 19.58 -5.72 -9.99
CA ALA A 285 20.10 -6.40 -11.17
C ALA A 285 19.08 -6.44 -12.30
N LEU A 286 17.83 -6.83 -12.02
CA LEU A 286 16.75 -6.88 -13.00
C LEU A 286 16.36 -5.49 -13.50
N ALA A 287 16.25 -4.49 -12.62
CA ALA A 287 15.97 -3.12 -13.05
C ALA A 287 17.03 -2.59 -14.02
N ARG A 288 18.31 -2.88 -13.75
CA ARG A 288 19.40 -2.54 -14.65
C ARG A 288 19.34 -3.31 -15.98
N LEU A 289 19.11 -4.62 -15.93
CA LEU A 289 19.04 -5.48 -17.11
C LEU A 289 17.87 -5.12 -18.02
N LEU A 290 16.73 -4.72 -17.44
CA LEU A 290 15.54 -4.31 -18.16
C LEU A 290 15.53 -2.83 -18.55
N HIS A 291 16.63 -2.11 -18.27
CA HIS A 291 16.76 -0.67 -18.53
C HIS A 291 15.60 0.16 -17.94
N TYR A 292 15.14 -0.22 -16.75
CA TYR A 292 14.11 0.52 -16.03
C TYR A 292 14.64 1.89 -15.58
N PRO A 293 13.77 2.90 -15.43
CA PRO A 293 14.16 4.23 -14.97
C PRO A 293 14.99 4.18 -13.70
N SER A 294 16.08 4.95 -13.68
CA SER A 294 17.06 4.97 -12.61
C SER A 294 16.59 5.82 -11.42
N VAL A 295 17.36 5.77 -10.32
CA VAL A 295 17.18 6.70 -9.19
C VAL A 295 17.38 8.15 -9.64
N SER A 296 18.33 8.41 -10.54
CA SER A 296 18.54 9.74 -11.11
C SER A 296 17.33 10.22 -11.92
N ASP A 297 16.69 9.34 -12.70
CA ASP A 297 15.46 9.68 -13.42
C ASP A 297 14.31 10.01 -12.47
N SER A 298 14.19 9.24 -11.39
CA SER A 298 13.17 9.49 -10.35
C SER A 298 13.41 10.83 -9.64
N LEU A 299 14.67 11.21 -9.47
CA LEU A 299 15.03 12.48 -8.85
C LEU A 299 14.75 13.67 -9.78
N GLN A 300 15.06 13.53 -11.07
CA GLN A 300 14.71 14.53 -12.07
C GLN A 300 13.19 14.66 -12.19
N ASP A 301 12.43 13.56 -12.25
CA ASP A 301 10.96 13.55 -12.24
C ASP A 301 10.40 14.42 -11.11
N LEU A 302 10.90 14.23 -9.89
CA LEU A 302 10.51 15.02 -8.73
C LEU A 302 10.85 16.52 -8.89
N LEU A 303 12.11 16.85 -9.17
CA LEU A 303 12.59 18.24 -9.13
C LEU A 303 12.18 19.10 -10.34
N THR A 304 11.78 18.45 -11.42
CA THR A 304 11.29 19.10 -12.65
C THR A 304 9.77 19.20 -12.70
N GLY A 305 9.06 18.56 -11.77
CA GLY A 305 7.60 18.50 -11.78
C GLY A 305 7.09 17.64 -12.92
N HIS A 306 7.49 16.37 -12.94
CA HIS A 306 7.14 15.39 -13.97
C HIS A 306 7.67 15.72 -15.36
N PHE A 307 8.93 16.18 -15.41
CA PHE A 307 9.64 16.60 -16.62
C PHE A 307 9.01 17.81 -17.32
N ALA A 308 8.05 18.49 -16.70
CA ALA A 308 7.46 19.73 -17.23
C ALA A 308 8.44 20.92 -17.28
N ARG A 309 9.65 20.75 -16.74
CA ARG A 309 10.75 21.73 -16.72
C ARG A 309 12.05 21.04 -17.14
N PRO A 310 13.04 21.80 -17.65
CA PRO A 310 14.36 21.25 -17.96
C PRO A 310 15.01 20.55 -16.77
N ASP A 311 15.82 19.53 -17.06
CA ASP A 311 16.57 18.77 -16.06
C ASP A 311 17.45 19.69 -15.20
N ARG A 312 17.57 19.33 -13.91
CA ARG A 312 18.44 20.04 -12.96
C ARG A 312 19.89 19.64 -13.18
N GLU A 313 20.78 20.63 -13.21
CA GLU A 313 22.23 20.42 -13.33
C GLU A 313 22.78 19.66 -12.11
N ASP A 314 22.41 20.10 -10.90
CA ASP A 314 22.85 19.53 -9.63
C ASP A 314 21.67 19.01 -8.78
N PRO A 315 21.04 17.89 -9.16
CA PRO A 315 19.79 17.45 -8.53
C PRO A 315 19.98 16.98 -7.08
N TRP A 316 21.14 16.43 -6.72
CA TRP A 316 21.38 15.87 -5.37
C TRP A 316 21.48 16.93 -4.27
N PRO A 317 22.25 18.02 -4.42
CA PRO A 317 22.23 19.12 -3.46
C PRO A 317 20.82 19.72 -3.26
N GLU A 318 20.08 19.95 -4.35
CA GLU A 318 18.69 20.44 -4.29
C GLU A 318 17.79 19.47 -3.53
N PHE A 319 17.91 18.16 -3.80
CA PHE A 319 17.19 17.12 -3.10
C PHE A 319 17.46 17.12 -1.60
N TRP A 320 18.71 17.19 -1.17
CA TRP A 320 19.04 17.17 0.26
C TRP A 320 18.53 18.41 0.99
N ARG A 321 18.54 19.57 0.32
CA ARG A 321 17.90 20.79 0.84
C ARG A 321 16.39 20.60 0.99
N LEU A 322 15.74 20.03 -0.05
CA LEU A 322 14.31 19.71 0.00
C LEU A 322 13.97 18.73 1.11
N GLN A 323 14.78 17.68 1.31
CA GLN A 323 14.63 16.72 2.41
C GLN A 323 14.67 17.40 3.77
N GLY A 324 15.63 18.30 4.00
CA GLY A 324 15.73 19.05 5.26
C GLY A 324 14.48 19.88 5.54
N ASN A 325 14.03 20.65 4.55
CA ASN A 325 12.82 21.48 4.67
C ASN A 325 11.57 20.61 4.88
N PHE A 326 11.45 19.52 4.12
CA PHE A 326 10.33 18.59 4.19
C PHE A 326 10.20 17.97 5.58
N TRP A 327 11.29 17.39 6.13
CA TRP A 327 11.22 16.71 7.42
C TRP A 327 10.98 17.68 8.58
N MET A 328 11.51 18.91 8.50
CA MET A 328 11.23 19.95 9.49
C MET A 328 9.74 20.34 9.47
N GLU A 329 9.17 20.61 8.30
CA GLU A 329 7.75 20.94 8.16
C GLU A 329 6.85 19.74 8.53
N TRP A 330 7.24 18.53 8.15
CA TRP A 330 6.54 17.31 8.53
C TRP A 330 6.48 17.15 10.05
N LEU A 331 7.62 17.32 10.76
CA LEU A 331 7.67 17.27 12.21
C LEU A 331 6.81 18.36 12.86
N ARG A 332 6.82 19.59 12.31
CA ARG A 332 5.94 20.67 12.77
C ARG A 332 4.46 20.28 12.64
N ARG A 333 4.05 19.72 11.50
CA ARG A 333 2.67 19.22 11.29
C ARG A 333 2.33 18.08 12.24
N GLN A 334 3.24 17.14 12.50
CA GLN A 334 3.01 16.05 13.45
C GLN A 334 2.94 16.53 14.91
N ALA A 335 3.65 17.61 15.27
CA ALA A 335 3.50 18.22 16.59
C ALA A 335 2.11 18.85 16.77
N TRP A 336 1.52 19.36 15.67
CA TRP A 336 0.16 19.90 15.65
C TRP A 336 -0.93 18.81 15.57
N GLU A 337 -0.70 17.75 14.80
CA GLU A 337 -1.61 16.62 14.57
C GLU A 337 -0.95 15.28 14.96
N PRO A 338 -0.81 14.98 16.26
CA PRO A 338 0.06 13.89 16.74
C PRO A 338 -0.54 12.49 16.57
N LEU A 339 -1.77 12.35 16.06
CA LEU A 339 -2.48 11.07 15.97
C LEU A 339 -1.66 10.02 15.23
N PHE A 340 -1.04 10.40 14.11
CA PHE A 340 -0.26 9.46 13.31
C PHE A 340 0.99 8.98 14.06
N VAL A 341 1.81 9.89 14.59
CA VAL A 341 3.01 9.54 15.37
C VAL A 341 2.65 8.74 16.64
N ALA A 342 1.57 9.10 17.33
CA ALA A 342 1.08 8.36 18.48
C ALA A 342 0.64 6.94 18.10
N ALA A 343 -0.08 6.77 16.99
CA ALA A 343 -0.47 5.47 16.46
C ALA A 343 0.75 4.62 16.05
N LEU A 344 1.76 5.24 15.42
CA LEU A 344 3.03 4.58 15.11
C LEU A 344 3.76 4.14 16.37
N GLY A 345 3.86 5.00 17.38
CA GLY A 345 4.51 4.68 18.66
C GLY A 345 3.83 3.53 19.39
N ALA A 346 2.50 3.59 19.51
CA ALA A 346 1.70 2.52 20.13
C ALA A 346 1.75 1.21 19.32
N GLY A 347 1.70 1.30 17.99
CA GLY A 347 1.87 0.16 17.09
C GLY A 347 3.26 -0.48 17.22
N ALA A 348 4.32 0.31 17.21
CA ALA A 348 5.70 -0.13 17.41
C ALA A 348 5.86 -0.84 18.75
N TRP A 349 5.33 -0.22 19.82
CA TRP A 349 5.34 -0.80 21.16
C TRP A 349 4.67 -2.17 21.15
N GLY A 350 3.43 -2.27 20.65
CA GLY A 350 2.69 -3.52 20.59
C GLY A 350 3.42 -4.60 19.80
N ALA A 351 3.91 -4.26 18.60
CA ALA A 351 4.66 -5.16 17.74
C ALA A 351 5.94 -5.66 18.41
N LEU A 352 6.79 -4.77 18.95
CA LEU A 352 8.08 -5.13 19.53
C LEU A 352 7.97 -5.85 20.88
N ARG A 353 7.00 -5.47 21.72
CA ARG A 353 6.81 -6.12 23.04
C ARG A 353 6.13 -7.48 22.93
N ARG A 354 5.20 -7.67 21.99
CA ARG A 354 4.32 -8.85 21.96
C ARG A 354 4.48 -9.71 20.71
N GLY A 355 4.98 -9.15 19.61
CA GLY A 355 5.23 -9.87 18.35
C GLY A 355 6.55 -10.65 18.29
N GLY A 356 7.42 -10.50 19.29
CA GLY A 356 8.74 -11.15 19.28
C GLY A 356 9.59 -10.73 18.08
N ALA A 357 10.29 -11.69 17.45
CA ALA A 357 11.09 -11.41 16.24
C ALA A 357 10.24 -10.92 15.07
N VAL A 358 9.01 -11.42 14.91
CA VAL A 358 8.08 -10.97 13.86
C VAL A 358 7.75 -9.48 14.03
N GLY A 359 7.68 -9.00 15.28
CA GLY A 359 7.48 -7.58 15.57
C GLY A 359 8.53 -6.68 14.93
N GLY A 360 9.79 -7.11 14.88
CA GLY A 360 10.85 -6.38 14.19
C GLY A 360 10.63 -6.30 12.67
N PHE A 361 10.17 -7.40 12.05
CA PHE A 361 9.83 -7.43 10.63
C PHE A 361 8.58 -6.60 10.30
N VAL A 362 7.58 -6.53 11.20
CA VAL A 362 6.42 -5.64 11.05
C VAL A 362 6.86 -4.18 11.06
N VAL A 363 7.71 -3.78 12.01
CA VAL A 363 8.26 -2.42 12.08
C VAL A 363 9.08 -2.08 10.84
N ALA A 364 9.92 -3.02 10.39
CA ALA A 364 10.73 -2.83 9.19
C ALA A 364 9.88 -2.70 7.91
N ALA A 365 8.83 -3.51 7.76
CA ALA A 365 7.89 -3.38 6.66
C ALA A 365 7.16 -2.03 6.69
N ALA A 366 6.73 -1.55 7.85
CA ALA A 366 6.12 -0.24 7.98
C ALA A 366 7.10 0.92 7.68
N PHE A 367 8.38 0.75 8.02
CA PHE A 367 9.42 1.74 7.75
C PHE A 367 9.65 1.98 6.25
N THR A 368 9.28 1.04 5.38
CA THR A 368 9.29 1.27 3.93
C THR A 368 8.40 2.46 3.51
N GLY A 369 7.33 2.77 4.26
CA GLY A 369 6.53 3.98 4.03
C GLY A 369 7.31 5.26 4.28
N ILE A 370 8.16 5.27 5.31
CA ILE A 370 9.07 6.40 5.60
C ILE A 370 10.10 6.54 4.48
N LEU A 371 10.68 5.43 4.01
CA LEU A 371 11.62 5.45 2.87
C LEU A 371 10.95 5.90 1.57
N THR A 372 9.70 5.54 1.36
CA THR A 372 8.91 5.96 0.20
C THR A 372 8.68 7.47 0.21
N GLN A 373 8.28 8.01 1.37
CA GLN A 373 8.14 9.45 1.56
C GLN A 373 9.49 10.16 1.44
N ALA A 374 10.56 9.58 1.99
CA ALA A 374 11.91 10.13 1.88
C ALA A 374 12.42 10.16 0.43
N GLY A 375 11.95 9.25 -0.43
CA GLY A 375 12.29 9.24 -1.85
C GLY A 375 11.53 10.28 -2.67
N HIS A 376 10.43 10.82 -2.14
CA HIS A 376 9.59 11.84 -2.78
C HIS A 376 9.08 12.81 -1.69
N PRO A 377 9.95 13.70 -1.17
CA PRO A 377 9.63 14.68 -0.12
C PRO A 377 8.66 15.76 -0.60
N ASP A 378 7.42 15.37 -0.76
CA ASP A 378 6.33 16.26 -1.14
C ASP A 378 5.24 16.19 -0.06
N ILE A 379 4.98 17.35 0.52
CA ILE A 379 4.06 17.53 1.65
C ILE A 379 2.60 17.66 1.18
N ASP A 380 2.38 17.96 -0.10
CA ASP A 380 1.08 18.24 -0.69
C ASP A 380 0.53 17.04 -1.49
N ILE A 381 1.32 15.97 -1.66
CA ILE A 381 0.82 14.70 -2.24
C ILE A 381 -0.28 14.11 -1.35
N TRP A 382 -1.53 14.36 -1.78
CA TRP A 382 -2.75 13.59 -1.52
C TRP A 382 -2.80 12.86 -0.16
N GLY A 383 -2.65 13.62 0.93
CA GLY A 383 -2.95 13.16 2.29
C GLY A 383 -2.03 12.06 2.83
N GLY A 384 -0.73 12.10 2.52
CA GLY A 384 0.22 11.12 3.05
C GLY A 384 0.15 9.75 2.34
N ARG A 385 -0.24 9.74 1.06
CA ARG A 385 -0.27 8.53 0.22
C ARG A 385 1.03 7.72 0.31
N LEU A 386 2.18 8.39 0.20
CA LEU A 386 3.48 7.72 0.13
C LEU A 386 3.89 7.13 1.48
N ILE A 387 3.45 7.73 2.59
CA ILE A 387 3.70 7.23 3.94
C ILE A 387 2.69 6.15 4.37
N VAL A 388 1.71 5.78 3.53
CA VAL A 388 0.58 4.90 3.90
C VAL A 388 1.01 3.56 4.49
N LEU A 389 2.13 3.00 4.02
CA LEU A 389 2.68 1.74 4.53
C LEU A 389 3.02 1.79 6.02
N ALA A 390 3.35 2.97 6.54
CA ALA A 390 3.61 3.14 7.96
C ALA A 390 2.35 2.91 8.81
N TRP A 391 1.14 3.15 8.27
CA TRP A 391 -0.13 2.82 8.94
C TRP A 391 -0.36 1.31 9.09
N LEU A 392 0.38 0.44 8.38
CA LEU A 392 0.33 -1.00 8.65
C LEU A 392 0.85 -1.35 10.06
N LEU A 393 1.69 -0.49 10.64
CA LEU A 393 2.20 -0.68 11.99
C LEU A 393 1.11 -0.64 13.07
N PRO A 394 0.26 0.40 13.17
CA PRO A 394 -0.87 0.39 14.09
C PRO A 394 -1.90 -0.71 13.76
N VAL A 395 -2.11 -1.06 12.49
CA VAL A 395 -3.02 -2.16 12.08
C VAL A 395 -2.67 -3.49 12.75
N VAL A 396 -1.38 -3.82 12.86
CA VAL A 396 -0.93 -5.07 13.51
C VAL A 396 -0.54 -4.83 14.97
N GLY A 397 0.11 -3.73 15.27
CA GLY A 397 0.70 -3.44 16.57
C GLY A 397 -0.32 -3.10 17.65
N LEU A 398 -1.35 -2.29 17.35
CA LEU A 398 -2.36 -1.90 18.34
C LEU A 398 -3.15 -3.10 18.87
N PRO A 399 -3.66 -4.03 18.03
CA PRO A 399 -4.30 -5.24 18.54
C PRO A 399 -3.40 -6.08 19.44
N LEU A 400 -2.11 -6.17 19.13
CA LEU A 400 -1.15 -6.89 19.98
C LEU A 400 -0.94 -6.19 21.33
N LEU A 401 -0.91 -4.85 21.34
CA LEU A 401 -0.79 -4.05 22.55
C LEU A 401 -1.98 -4.26 23.49
N LEU A 402 -3.20 -4.35 22.93
CA LEU A 402 -4.45 -4.55 23.67
C LEU A 402 -4.67 -6.00 24.17
N GLY A 403 -3.82 -6.95 23.76
CA GLY A 403 -3.84 -8.36 24.17
C GLY A 403 -4.12 -8.64 25.65
N PRO A 404 -3.44 -7.97 26.60
CA PRO A 404 -3.61 -8.20 28.03
C PRO A 404 -5.01 -7.85 28.54
N LEU A 405 -5.62 -6.78 28.04
CA LEU A 405 -6.92 -6.28 28.48
C LEU A 405 -8.05 -7.26 28.13
N VAL A 406 -7.91 -7.97 27.01
CA VAL A 406 -8.90 -8.96 26.57
C VAL A 406 -8.71 -10.31 27.27
N ARG A 407 -7.47 -10.72 27.56
CA ARG A 407 -7.20 -11.98 28.27
C ARG A 407 -7.44 -11.90 29.77
N GLY A 408 -7.19 -10.74 30.40
CA GLY A 408 -7.43 -10.52 31.83
C GLY A 408 -8.90 -10.52 32.24
N ARG A 409 -9.84 -10.41 31.28
CA ARG A 409 -11.29 -10.49 31.53
C ARG A 409 -11.84 -11.92 31.55
N VAL A 410 -11.06 -12.91 31.14
CA VAL A 410 -11.42 -14.33 31.32
C VAL A 410 -10.89 -14.75 32.68
N ALA A 411 -11.65 -14.45 33.73
CA ALA A 411 -11.45 -15.07 35.03
C ALA A 411 -11.66 -16.58 34.85
N LEU A 412 -10.58 -17.36 34.93
CA LEU A 412 -10.71 -18.79 35.14
C LEU A 412 -11.46 -18.96 36.47
N PRO A 413 -12.59 -19.69 36.54
CA PRO A 413 -13.18 -20.02 37.82
C PRO A 413 -12.11 -20.72 38.65
N ALA A 414 -11.86 -20.20 39.85
CA ALA A 414 -10.94 -20.79 40.80
C ALA A 414 -11.33 -22.26 40.97
N GLN A 415 -10.50 -23.16 40.45
CA GLN A 415 -10.67 -24.59 40.70
C GLN A 415 -10.35 -24.82 42.19
N GLY A 416 -11.41 -24.81 42.99
CA GLY A 416 -11.61 -25.66 44.17
C GLY A 416 -10.54 -25.61 45.26
N HIS A 417 -10.74 -24.75 46.24
CA HIS A 417 -10.21 -24.88 47.60
C HIS A 417 -11.05 -25.83 48.49
N ALA A 418 -11.72 -26.82 47.91
CA ALA A 418 -12.69 -27.65 48.63
C ALA A 418 -12.36 -29.15 48.57
N GLU A 419 -11.18 -29.57 49.04
CA GLU A 419 -10.94 -31.00 49.32
C GLU A 419 -9.86 -31.31 50.37
N ARG A 420 -9.57 -30.39 51.30
CA ARG A 420 -8.66 -30.66 52.45
C ARG A 420 -9.36 -30.78 53.81
N ALA A 421 -10.69 -30.71 53.88
CA ALA A 421 -11.43 -30.76 55.14
C ALA A 421 -12.11 -32.11 55.44
N ARG A 422 -11.89 -33.17 54.66
CA ARG A 422 -12.53 -34.50 54.88
C ARG A 422 -11.56 -35.68 55.08
N ALA A 423 -10.30 -35.42 55.44
CA ALA A 423 -9.33 -36.47 55.74
C ALA A 423 -8.83 -36.46 57.20
N ARG A 424 -9.61 -35.88 58.13
CA ARG A 424 -9.39 -35.98 59.58
C ARG A 424 -10.74 -36.00 60.30
N SER A 425 -11.36 -37.17 60.34
CA SER A 425 -12.35 -37.54 61.35
C SER A 425 -12.16 -39.02 61.64
#